data_AF-A0A0G1WY69-F1
#
_entry.id   AF-A0A0G1WY69-F1
#
_cell.length_a   1.000
_cell.length_b   1.000
_cell.length_c   1.000
_cell.angle_alpha   90.00
_cell.angle_beta   90.00
_cell.angle_gamma   90.00
#
_symmetry.space_group_name_H-M   'P 1'
#
loop_
_entity.id
_entity.type
_entity.pdbx_description
1 polymer ?
#
loop_
_entity_poly.entity_id
_entity_poly.type
_entity_poly.pdbx_seq_one_letter_code
_entity_poly.pdbx_strand_id
1 'polypeptide(L)'
;MLEISIRICYTMFMEPDVQERERAFFEAERKRVPHLFERASMIDSPEFLKSIGIEAIDKDLPVGYLRLFPQDFIVEEIARSKELRTIDIDSSVPDVSQEGQTWYADLVKIGISTLDAQAHLAEILGIEPRAIGFAGIKDRLALTAQAISIRNIDEVEKLQEIRADNFFLKRIRKGKGAIANGDLQGNRFIITLRSPESFSESTSLEIRKKLQNIQEEGFWNFFSFQRFGTPRLLSHKLGLYIIKGNFEGAVRLFLAHQSQRELPYFKHIRKNIEDHWRDWATIRTLLDPFPYHFSLELKLVNHLQEHSEDFLGALQSVPDQVRLWIYAYDSYLFNKTLSRCIREGEVSLSLPLLTSFSPHDWEPYKTFLEEDGVDIPSRHYKKFPFVRVESRTWPVLQQAEIHNLIFQDKLAIFSFSLPKGSYATSLLMNFFTLASGIPVVPGISPEQIDAKNMLGLGSLRPTLDRFQKVLTLRENDLSREFEA
;
A
#
# COMPACT_ATOMS: atom_id res chain seq x y z
N MET A 1 -3.45 -15.67 -0.54
CA MET A 1 -3.91 -14.44 0.18
C MET A 1 -3.04 -13.18 -0.05
N LEU A 2 -2.07 -13.15 -0.98
CA LEU A 2 -1.10 -12.03 -1.07
C LEU A 2 -1.45 -10.89 -2.05
N GLU A 3 -2.15 -11.16 -3.15
CA GLU A 3 -2.33 -10.22 -4.28
C GLU A 3 -3.24 -9.00 -4.01
N ILE A 4 -3.95 -8.95 -2.88
CA ILE A 4 -4.83 -7.82 -2.53
C ILE A 4 -3.96 -6.61 -2.12
N SER A 5 -3.59 -5.83 -3.12
CA SER A 5 -2.79 -4.60 -3.05
C SER A 5 -3.52 -3.46 -3.75
N ILE A 6 -3.97 -2.46 -2.98
CA ILE A 6 -4.44 -1.16 -3.49
C ILE A 6 -5.52 -1.27 -4.60
N ARG A 7 -6.53 -2.10 -4.36
CA ARG A 7 -7.88 -1.83 -4.91
C ARG A 7 -8.59 -0.89 -3.96
N ILE A 8 -9.13 0.23 -4.45
CA ILE A 8 -10.07 1.02 -3.64
C ILE A 8 -11.39 0.24 -3.53
N CYS A 9 -12.05 0.31 -2.37
CA CYS A 9 -13.20 -0.51 -2.03
C CYS A 9 -14.39 -0.35 -2.96
N TYR A 10 -14.49 -1.25 -3.93
CA TYR A 10 -15.76 -1.71 -4.50
C TYR A 10 -16.19 -3.06 -3.92
N THR A 11 -15.50 -3.53 -2.88
CA THR A 11 -15.75 -4.77 -2.13
C THR A 11 -16.88 -4.66 -1.09
N MET A 12 -17.45 -3.47 -0.89
CA MET A 12 -18.38 -3.16 0.22
C MET A 12 -19.74 -3.90 0.22
N PHE A 13 -20.03 -4.72 -0.79
CA PHE A 13 -21.35 -5.35 -0.99
C PHE A 13 -21.27 -6.82 -1.47
N MET A 14 -20.15 -7.50 -1.20
CA MET A 14 -19.95 -8.90 -1.63
C MET A 14 -20.11 -9.85 -0.44
N GLU A 15 -21.16 -10.67 -0.46
CA GLU A 15 -21.51 -11.62 0.61
C GLU A 15 -20.34 -12.56 0.96
N PRO A 16 -20.18 -12.98 2.25
CA PRO A 16 -19.12 -13.89 2.67
C PRO A 16 -19.02 -15.17 1.83
N ASP A 17 -20.17 -15.75 1.49
CA ASP A 17 -20.32 -16.93 0.64
C ASP A 17 -19.64 -16.79 -0.73
N VAL A 18 -19.52 -15.57 -1.27
CA VAL A 18 -18.83 -15.33 -2.55
C VAL A 18 -17.32 -15.39 -2.36
N GLN A 19 -16.81 -14.86 -1.25
CA GLN A 19 -15.37 -14.93 -0.92
C GLN A 19 -14.91 -16.35 -0.60
N GLU A 20 -15.77 -17.17 0.01
CA GLU A 20 -15.49 -18.59 0.23
C GLU A 20 -15.56 -19.38 -1.08
N ARG A 21 -16.53 -19.13 -1.96
CA ARG A 21 -16.60 -19.75 -3.30
C ARG A 21 -15.37 -19.44 -4.16
N GLU A 22 -14.94 -18.18 -4.24
CA GLU A 22 -13.70 -17.81 -4.97
C GLU A 22 -12.48 -18.52 -4.38
N ARG A 23 -12.36 -18.60 -3.05
CA ARG A 23 -11.26 -19.28 -2.37
C ARG A 23 -11.25 -20.78 -2.65
N ALA A 24 -12.40 -21.43 -2.61
CA ALA A 24 -12.54 -22.85 -2.91
C ALA A 24 -12.18 -23.16 -4.37
N PHE A 25 -12.59 -22.30 -5.31
CA PHE A 25 -12.22 -22.40 -6.72
C PHE A 25 -10.70 -22.22 -6.93
N PHE A 26 -10.11 -21.16 -6.35
CA PHE A 26 -8.67 -20.90 -6.44
C PHE A 26 -7.81 -22.05 -5.90
N GLU A 27 -8.20 -22.66 -4.77
CA GLU A 27 -7.45 -23.77 -4.16
C GLU A 27 -7.69 -25.12 -4.87
N ALA A 28 -8.82 -25.28 -5.59
CA ALA A 28 -9.02 -26.40 -6.51
C ALA A 28 -8.16 -26.26 -7.78
N GLU A 29 -8.10 -25.07 -8.36
CA GLU A 29 -7.23 -24.75 -9.50
C GLU A 29 -5.74 -24.89 -9.15
N ARG A 30 -5.33 -24.50 -7.94
CA ARG A 30 -3.96 -24.72 -7.43
C ARG A 30 -3.57 -26.20 -7.43
N LYS A 31 -4.52 -27.09 -7.11
CA LYS A 31 -4.31 -28.55 -7.14
C LYS A 31 -4.33 -29.12 -8.57
N ARG A 32 -5.09 -28.51 -9.49
CA ARG A 32 -5.22 -28.96 -10.88
C ARG A 32 -4.01 -28.59 -11.74
N VAL A 33 -3.46 -27.39 -11.58
CA VAL A 33 -2.35 -26.85 -12.40
C VAL A 33 -1.30 -26.12 -11.54
N PRO A 34 -0.62 -26.83 -10.60
CA PRO A 34 0.24 -26.22 -9.59
C PRO A 34 1.37 -25.33 -10.16
N HIS A 35 1.93 -25.69 -11.31
CA HIS A 35 2.96 -24.89 -12.00
C HIS A 35 2.50 -23.47 -12.42
N LEU A 36 1.20 -23.22 -12.49
CA LEU A 36 0.66 -21.87 -12.73
C LEU A 36 0.54 -21.03 -11.44
N PHE A 37 0.75 -21.63 -10.27
CA PHE A 37 0.66 -20.98 -8.96
C PHE A 37 2.02 -20.68 -8.34
N GLU A 38 3.10 -21.18 -8.94
CA GLU A 38 4.49 -20.81 -8.69
C GLU A 38 4.72 -19.30 -8.97
N ARG A 39 5.68 -18.71 -8.27
CA ARG A 39 5.98 -17.26 -8.28
C ARG A 39 7.49 -17.05 -8.23
N ALA A 40 7.94 -15.85 -8.57
CA ALA A 40 9.29 -15.39 -8.27
C ALA A 40 9.24 -14.39 -7.11
N SER A 41 10.27 -14.38 -6.25
CA SER A 41 10.40 -13.40 -5.17
C SER A 41 10.37 -11.97 -5.72
N MET A 42 9.63 -11.05 -5.08
CA MET A 42 9.61 -9.66 -5.52
C MET A 42 10.82 -8.93 -4.92
N ILE A 43 11.90 -8.86 -5.69
CA ILE A 43 13.10 -8.07 -5.39
C ILE A 43 13.00 -6.73 -6.12
N ASP A 44 13.10 -5.63 -5.38
CA ASP A 44 13.05 -4.26 -5.88
C ASP A 44 14.47 -3.78 -6.24
N SER A 45 15.08 -4.45 -7.23
CA SER A 45 16.44 -4.17 -7.72
C SER A 45 16.59 -2.77 -8.36
N PRO A 46 17.81 -2.26 -8.59
CA PRO A 46 18.03 -1.00 -9.30
C PRO A 46 17.37 -0.96 -10.69
N GLU A 47 17.38 -2.06 -11.44
CA GLU A 47 16.70 -2.22 -12.74
C GLU A 47 15.19 -2.09 -12.61
N PHE A 48 14.63 -2.63 -11.52
CA PHE A 48 13.23 -2.49 -11.21
C PHE A 48 12.87 -1.05 -10.79
N LEU A 49 13.69 -0.39 -9.97
CA LEU A 49 13.47 0.99 -9.52
C LEU A 49 13.49 1.99 -10.70
N LYS A 50 14.35 1.78 -11.71
CA LYS A 50 14.33 2.54 -12.97
C LYS A 50 12.97 2.46 -13.69
N SER A 51 12.29 1.31 -13.63
CA SER A 51 10.96 1.14 -14.26
C SER A 51 9.85 2.01 -13.65
N ILE A 52 10.10 2.60 -12.48
CA ILE A 52 9.23 3.59 -11.81
C ILE A 52 9.90 4.97 -11.67
N GLY A 53 10.92 5.26 -12.49
CA GLY A 53 11.59 6.55 -12.60
C GLY A 53 12.68 6.82 -11.55
N ILE A 54 13.06 5.83 -10.74
CA ILE A 54 14.05 5.97 -9.67
C ILE A 54 15.40 5.46 -10.17
N GLU A 55 16.33 6.36 -10.50
CA GLU A 55 17.64 6.03 -11.09
C GLU A 55 18.82 6.42 -10.18
N ALA A 56 18.61 7.34 -9.23
CA ALA A 56 19.65 7.98 -8.43
C ALA A 56 19.78 7.37 -7.01
N ILE A 57 19.88 6.03 -6.95
CA ILE A 57 20.10 5.26 -5.71
C ILE A 57 21.27 4.30 -5.93
N ASP A 58 22.02 4.03 -4.87
CA ASP A 58 23.14 3.09 -4.86
C ASP A 58 22.72 1.69 -5.29
N LYS A 59 23.59 1.00 -6.02
CA LYS A 59 23.26 -0.26 -6.71
C LYS A 59 23.67 -1.50 -5.93
N ASP A 60 24.69 -1.37 -5.10
CA ASP A 60 25.36 -2.48 -4.41
C ASP A 60 24.94 -2.54 -2.93
N LEU A 61 23.63 -2.44 -2.67
CA LEU A 61 23.05 -2.43 -1.32
C LEU A 61 22.64 -3.85 -0.87
N PRO A 62 22.89 -4.23 0.40
CA PRO A 62 22.55 -5.55 0.94
C PRO A 62 21.05 -5.86 0.83
N VAL A 63 20.69 -7.13 0.69
CA VAL A 63 19.29 -7.54 0.54
C VAL A 63 18.53 -7.38 1.86
N GLY A 64 17.47 -6.58 1.84
CA GLY A 64 16.59 -6.33 2.98
C GLY A 64 15.19 -6.89 2.74
N TYR A 65 14.94 -8.12 3.21
CA TYR A 65 13.63 -8.74 3.10
C TYR A 65 12.67 -8.19 4.16
N LEU A 66 11.47 -7.78 3.71
CA LEU A 66 10.41 -7.15 4.48
C LEU A 66 9.18 -8.06 4.60
N ARG A 67 8.45 -7.92 5.72
CA ARG A 67 7.08 -8.43 5.91
C ARG A 67 6.98 -9.95 5.72
N LEU A 68 7.87 -10.72 6.34
CA LEU A 68 7.71 -12.19 6.41
C LEU A 68 6.46 -12.49 7.24
N PHE A 69 6.41 -11.88 8.42
CA PHE A 69 5.20 -11.78 9.25
C PHE A 69 4.69 -10.32 9.27
N PRO A 70 3.39 -10.07 9.52
CA PRO A 70 2.87 -8.70 9.61
C PRO A 70 3.55 -7.85 10.70
N GLN A 71 3.99 -8.46 11.79
CA GLN A 71 4.71 -7.80 12.89
C GLN A 71 6.17 -7.44 12.58
N ASP A 72 6.73 -7.88 11.44
CA ASP A 72 8.00 -7.34 10.93
C ASP A 72 7.84 -5.88 10.43
N PHE A 73 6.61 -5.38 10.28
CA PHE A 73 6.31 -4.04 9.79
C PHE A 73 5.21 -3.40 10.64
N ILE A 74 5.62 -2.70 11.71
CA ILE A 74 4.72 -2.04 12.66
C ILE A 74 4.55 -0.57 12.29
N VAL A 75 3.32 -0.07 12.34
CA VAL A 75 2.98 1.33 12.06
C VAL A 75 2.10 1.91 13.18
N GLU A 76 2.63 2.86 13.93
CA GLU A 76 1.98 3.53 15.06
C GLU A 76 1.71 5.00 14.69
N GLU A 77 0.44 5.41 14.63
CA GLU A 77 0.07 6.75 14.17
C GLU A 77 0.43 7.87 15.16
N ILE A 78 1.02 8.95 14.66
CA ILE A 78 1.30 10.17 15.42
C ILE A 78 0.18 11.17 15.14
N ALA A 79 -0.72 11.37 16.09
CA ALA A 79 -1.84 12.31 15.97
C ALA A 79 -1.34 13.77 15.88
N ARG A 80 -2.19 14.71 15.42
CA ARG A 80 -1.86 16.15 15.43
C ARG A 80 -1.51 16.71 16.81
N SER A 81 -1.95 16.07 17.89
CA SER A 81 -1.58 16.38 19.28
C SER A 81 -0.19 15.89 19.70
N LYS A 82 0.56 15.27 18.78
CA LYS A 82 1.77 14.47 19.04
C LYS A 82 1.55 13.20 19.88
N GLU A 83 0.32 12.89 20.30
CA GLU A 83 0.00 11.63 20.98
C GLU A 83 0.17 10.45 20.02
N LEU A 84 0.93 9.43 20.46
CA LEU A 84 1.19 8.22 19.71
C LEU A 84 0.13 7.14 19.96
N ARG A 85 -0.42 6.60 18.87
CA ARG A 85 -1.32 5.45 18.84
C ARG A 85 -0.48 4.18 18.78
N THR A 86 -0.20 3.56 19.93
CA THR A 86 0.66 2.37 20.00
C THR A 86 -0.10 1.07 19.72
N ILE A 87 0.60 0.02 19.27
CA ILE A 87 0.01 -1.33 19.11
C ILE A 87 -0.14 -2.10 20.43
N ASP A 88 0.33 -1.54 21.54
CA ASP A 88 0.37 -2.22 22.85
C ASP A 88 -1.03 -2.39 23.44
N ILE A 89 -1.24 -3.44 24.24
CA ILE A 89 -2.45 -3.57 25.05
C ILE A 89 -2.32 -2.66 26.28
N ASP A 90 -3.00 -1.52 26.25
CA ASP A 90 -3.14 -0.67 27.45
C ASP A 90 -4.05 -1.38 28.47
N SER A 91 -3.66 -1.41 29.74
CA SER A 91 -4.39 -2.08 30.83
C SER A 91 -5.44 -1.20 31.52
N SER A 92 -5.59 0.07 31.10
CA SER A 92 -6.56 1.01 31.65
C SER A 92 -7.25 1.84 30.57
N VAL A 93 -8.53 2.12 30.80
CA VAL A 93 -9.27 3.18 30.11
C VAL A 93 -9.06 4.46 30.93
N PRO A 94 -8.46 5.52 30.39
CA PRO A 94 -8.50 6.83 31.03
C PRO A 94 -9.96 7.29 31.14
N ASP A 95 -10.35 7.85 32.28
CA ASP A 95 -11.67 8.46 32.42
C ASP A 95 -11.76 9.70 31.51
N VAL A 96 -12.82 9.84 30.70
CA VAL A 96 -12.95 10.91 29.70
C VAL A 96 -14.34 11.54 29.75
N SER A 97 -14.36 12.87 29.63
CA SER A 97 -15.56 13.70 29.66
C SER A 97 -16.66 13.24 28.69
N GLN A 98 -17.89 13.20 29.22
CA GLN A 98 -19.03 12.53 28.57
C GLN A 98 -19.71 13.37 27.47
N GLU A 99 -19.28 14.61 27.23
CA GLU A 99 -19.94 15.51 26.28
C GLU A 99 -19.57 15.21 24.82
N GLY A 100 -20.42 14.43 24.14
CA GLY A 100 -20.27 14.21 22.69
C GLY A 100 -21.26 13.23 22.09
N GLN A 101 -21.36 13.23 20.76
CA GLN A 101 -22.08 12.25 19.95
C GLN A 101 -21.13 11.34 19.14
N THR A 102 -19.82 11.57 19.26
CA THR A 102 -18.78 10.80 18.56
C THR A 102 -17.97 10.02 19.58
N TRP A 103 -17.80 8.72 19.32
CA TRP A 103 -16.81 7.90 20.01
C TRP A 103 -15.47 7.98 19.28
N TYR A 104 -14.38 7.97 20.03
CA TYR A 104 -13.02 7.87 19.52
C TYR A 104 -12.38 6.63 20.10
N ALA A 105 -11.63 5.90 19.27
CA ALA A 105 -10.89 4.72 19.69
C ALA A 105 -9.57 4.62 18.92
N ASP A 106 -8.63 3.89 19.49
CA ASP A 106 -7.41 3.47 18.83
C ASP A 106 -7.70 2.07 18.23
N LEU A 107 -7.75 1.98 16.91
CA LEU A 107 -7.91 0.73 16.15
C LEU A 107 -6.54 0.08 15.97
N VAL A 108 -6.35 -1.09 16.56
CA VAL A 108 -5.17 -1.95 16.35
C VAL A 108 -5.58 -3.10 15.42
N LYS A 109 -4.91 -3.24 14.27
CA LYS A 109 -5.24 -4.23 13.23
C LYS A 109 -4.01 -4.95 12.69
N ILE A 110 -4.19 -6.18 12.20
CA ILE A 110 -3.13 -7.01 11.61
C ILE A 110 -3.63 -7.71 10.32
N GLY A 111 -2.81 -7.75 9.26
CA GLY A 111 -3.10 -8.50 8.03
C GLY A 111 -4.26 -7.97 7.13
N ILE A 112 -5.06 -7.04 7.65
CA ILE A 112 -6.23 -6.40 7.02
C ILE A 112 -5.97 -4.91 6.72
N SER A 113 -6.56 -4.36 5.65
CA SER A 113 -6.41 -2.93 5.33
C SER A 113 -7.29 -2.06 6.25
N THR A 114 -7.02 -0.75 6.30
CA THR A 114 -7.88 0.19 7.06
C THR A 114 -9.32 0.21 6.54
N LEU A 115 -9.54 0.05 5.23
CA LEU A 115 -10.88 0.11 4.64
C LEU A 115 -11.66 -1.20 4.84
N ASP A 116 -11.01 -2.36 4.73
CA ASP A 116 -11.66 -3.65 5.01
C ASP A 116 -11.99 -3.76 6.51
N ALA A 117 -11.09 -3.27 7.39
CA ALA A 117 -11.36 -3.19 8.83
C ALA A 117 -12.49 -2.20 9.17
N GLN A 118 -12.57 -1.07 8.46
CA GLN A 118 -13.69 -0.12 8.56
C GLN A 118 -15.01 -0.78 8.16
N ALA A 119 -15.05 -1.53 7.06
CA ALA A 119 -16.26 -2.22 6.59
C ALA A 119 -16.73 -3.29 7.58
N HIS A 120 -15.84 -4.20 8.01
CA HIS A 120 -16.17 -5.25 8.97
C HIS A 120 -16.55 -4.67 10.36
N LEU A 121 -15.92 -3.58 10.80
CA LEU A 121 -16.34 -2.86 12.02
C LEU A 121 -17.72 -2.21 11.88
N ALA A 122 -18.05 -1.68 10.70
CA ALA A 122 -19.36 -1.08 10.43
C ALA A 122 -20.48 -2.13 10.41
N GLU A 123 -20.19 -3.30 9.82
CA GLU A 123 -21.06 -4.48 9.80
C GLU A 123 -21.37 -4.99 11.23
N ILE A 124 -20.33 -5.24 12.05
CA ILE A 124 -20.48 -5.63 13.47
C ILE A 124 -21.35 -4.65 14.27
N LEU A 125 -21.26 -3.36 13.95
CA LEU A 125 -21.96 -2.29 14.66
C LEU A 125 -23.34 -1.94 14.06
N GLY A 126 -23.73 -2.52 12.92
CA GLY A 126 -24.99 -2.20 12.23
C GLY A 126 -25.05 -0.76 11.68
N ILE A 127 -23.90 -0.18 11.30
CA ILE A 127 -23.79 1.20 10.81
C ILE A 127 -23.20 1.29 9.40
N GLU A 128 -23.39 2.44 8.77
CA GLU A 128 -22.75 2.79 7.51
C GLU A 128 -21.22 2.96 7.67
N PRO A 129 -20.35 2.42 6.79
CA PRO A 129 -18.90 2.59 6.89
C PRO A 129 -18.43 4.06 7.00
N ARG A 130 -19.12 4.99 6.32
CA ARG A 130 -18.88 6.45 6.40
C ARG A 130 -19.17 7.09 7.77
N ALA A 131 -19.81 6.37 8.70
CA ALA A 131 -19.93 6.79 10.10
C ALA A 131 -18.60 6.66 10.85
N ILE A 132 -17.69 5.81 10.37
CA ILE A 132 -16.33 5.59 10.88
C ILE A 132 -15.35 6.45 10.06
N GLY A 133 -14.67 7.38 10.73
CA GLY A 133 -13.62 8.24 10.15
C GLY A 133 -12.23 7.90 10.67
N PHE A 134 -11.19 8.18 9.88
CA PHE A 134 -9.78 7.93 10.19
C PHE A 134 -8.88 8.99 9.56
N ALA A 135 -7.66 9.14 10.08
CA ALA A 135 -6.71 10.15 9.60
C ALA A 135 -5.93 9.71 8.34
N GLY A 136 -5.74 8.41 8.12
CA GLY A 136 -5.20 7.86 6.88
C GLY A 136 -5.24 6.33 6.85
N ILE A 137 -5.15 5.76 5.65
CA ILE A 137 -5.03 4.32 5.43
C ILE A 137 -3.62 3.86 5.84
N LYS A 138 -3.52 2.69 6.48
CA LYS A 138 -2.27 2.01 6.84
C LYS A 138 -2.12 0.72 6.03
N ASP A 139 -0.89 0.24 5.88
CA ASP A 139 -0.56 -1.03 5.21
C ASP A 139 -1.44 -2.21 5.67
N ARG A 140 -1.70 -3.13 4.74
CA ARG A 140 -2.40 -4.39 4.99
C ARG A 140 -1.46 -5.44 5.60
N LEU A 141 -0.26 -5.61 5.02
CA LEU A 141 0.76 -6.56 5.47
C LEU A 141 1.63 -5.92 6.56
N ALA A 142 0.99 -5.60 7.67
CA ALA A 142 1.56 -4.85 8.79
C ALA A 142 0.75 -5.11 10.08
N LEU A 143 1.34 -4.80 11.24
CA LEU A 143 0.65 -4.65 12.53
C LEU A 143 0.54 -3.15 12.84
N THR A 144 -0.67 -2.58 12.83
CA THR A 144 -0.85 -1.12 12.77
C THR A 144 -1.84 -0.60 13.80
N ALA A 145 -1.50 0.51 14.46
CA ALA A 145 -2.38 1.25 15.36
C ALA A 145 -2.67 2.66 14.82
N GLN A 146 -3.94 3.04 14.81
CA GLN A 146 -4.41 4.33 14.29
C GLN A 146 -5.63 4.84 15.07
N ALA A 147 -5.83 6.16 15.10
CA ALA A 147 -7.04 6.74 15.65
C ALA A 147 -8.21 6.60 14.67
N ILE A 148 -9.39 6.25 15.20
CA ILE A 148 -10.67 6.29 14.49
C ILE A 148 -11.70 7.09 15.30
N SER A 149 -12.70 7.63 14.61
CA SER A 149 -13.91 8.20 15.21
C SER A 149 -15.15 7.50 14.67
N ILE A 150 -16.04 7.04 15.55
CA ILE A 150 -17.26 6.31 15.23
C ILE A 150 -18.46 7.18 15.64
N ARG A 151 -19.44 7.33 14.76
CA ARG A 151 -20.71 8.04 15.02
C ARG A 151 -21.89 7.09 14.90
N ASN A 152 -23.07 7.55 15.34
CA ASN A 152 -24.33 6.80 15.31
C ASN A 152 -24.29 5.53 16.19
N ILE A 153 -23.63 5.62 17.35
CA ILE A 153 -23.54 4.56 18.36
C ILE A 153 -23.81 5.20 19.72
N ASP A 154 -24.88 4.76 20.39
CA ASP A 154 -25.31 5.32 21.67
C ASP A 154 -24.67 4.61 22.88
N GLU A 155 -24.61 3.28 22.82
CA GLU A 155 -24.04 2.36 23.82
C GLU A 155 -22.53 2.16 23.63
N VAL A 156 -21.75 2.22 24.71
CA VAL A 156 -20.28 2.02 24.66
C VAL A 156 -19.91 0.53 24.71
N GLU A 157 -20.80 -0.27 25.26
CA GLU A 157 -20.72 -1.72 25.42
C GLU A 157 -20.47 -2.40 24.07
N LYS A 158 -21.22 -1.97 23.04
CA LYS A 158 -21.05 -2.39 21.63
C LYS A 158 -19.65 -2.15 21.07
N LEU A 159 -18.87 -1.22 21.63
CA LEU A 159 -17.47 -0.97 21.24
C LEU A 159 -16.45 -1.78 22.07
N GLN A 160 -16.82 -2.19 23.29
CA GLN A 160 -15.97 -2.99 24.19
C GLN A 160 -16.13 -4.52 23.93
N GLU A 161 -17.32 -4.93 23.50
CA GLU A 161 -17.66 -6.33 23.24
C GLU A 161 -17.19 -6.85 21.87
N ILE A 162 -16.72 -5.97 20.97
CA ILE A 162 -16.22 -6.32 19.63
C ILE A 162 -15.25 -7.51 19.68
N ARG A 163 -15.53 -8.55 18.88
CA ARG A 163 -14.64 -9.67 18.63
C ARG A 163 -14.39 -9.79 17.13
N ALA A 164 -13.16 -9.53 16.70
CA ALA A 164 -12.68 -9.78 15.36
C ALA A 164 -11.27 -10.40 15.46
N ASP A 165 -10.97 -11.39 14.63
CA ASP A 165 -9.69 -12.11 14.72
C ASP A 165 -8.49 -11.31 14.20
N ASN A 166 -8.74 -10.18 13.51
CA ASN A 166 -7.75 -9.37 12.79
C ASN A 166 -7.70 -7.89 13.23
N PHE A 167 -8.57 -7.44 14.14
CA PHE A 167 -8.46 -6.13 14.78
C PHE A 167 -9.13 -6.07 16.16
N PHE A 168 -8.78 -5.05 16.95
CA PHE A 168 -9.50 -4.67 18.17
C PHE A 168 -9.46 -3.16 18.40
N LEU A 169 -10.36 -2.66 19.26
CA LEU A 169 -10.36 -1.28 19.74
C LEU A 169 -9.73 -1.18 21.14
N LYS A 170 -9.06 -0.06 21.41
CA LYS A 170 -8.63 0.37 22.75
C LYS A 170 -8.81 1.89 22.92
N ARG A 171 -8.58 2.43 24.13
CA ARG A 171 -8.72 3.87 24.47
C ARG A 171 -10.06 4.50 24.01
N ILE A 172 -11.15 3.73 24.14
CA ILE A 172 -12.52 4.13 23.77
C ILE A 172 -12.95 5.30 24.68
N ARG A 173 -13.39 6.40 24.06
CA ARG A 173 -13.77 7.66 24.75
C ARG A 173 -14.79 8.45 23.96
N LYS A 174 -15.61 9.28 24.61
CA LYS A 174 -16.59 10.16 23.93
C LYS A 174 -15.96 11.53 23.60
N GLY A 175 -16.54 12.26 22.66
CA GLY A 175 -16.07 13.60 22.27
C GLY A 175 -16.84 14.26 21.13
N LYS A 176 -16.36 15.43 20.72
CA LYS A 176 -17.00 16.31 19.71
C LYS A 176 -16.17 16.37 18.43
N GLY A 177 -16.83 16.32 17.28
CA GLY A 177 -16.21 16.34 15.95
C GLY A 177 -16.13 14.95 15.30
N ALA A 178 -15.18 14.76 14.38
CA ALA A 178 -14.81 13.49 13.78
C ALA A 178 -13.35 13.59 13.27
N ILE A 179 -12.69 12.46 13.00
CA ILE A 179 -11.37 12.43 12.36
C ILE A 179 -11.55 12.46 10.84
N ALA A 180 -10.91 13.42 10.17
CA ALA A 180 -10.86 13.53 8.72
C ALA A 180 -9.52 13.07 8.13
N ASN A 181 -9.53 12.73 6.84
CA ASN A 181 -8.31 12.38 6.10
C ASN A 181 -7.27 13.52 6.18
N GLY A 182 -6.08 13.20 6.69
CA GLY A 182 -4.99 14.15 6.94
C GLY A 182 -4.86 14.63 8.39
N ASP A 183 -5.68 14.14 9.34
CA ASP A 183 -5.67 14.54 10.76
C ASP A 183 -4.58 13.89 11.65
N LEU A 184 -3.52 13.41 11.01
CA LEU A 184 -2.28 12.95 11.63
C LEU A 184 -1.12 13.94 11.36
N GLN A 185 -0.08 13.89 12.19
CA GLN A 185 1.23 14.48 11.89
C GLN A 185 2.03 13.53 10.99
N GLY A 186 2.04 12.23 11.33
CA GLY A 186 2.85 11.22 10.69
C GLY A 186 2.64 9.83 11.29
N ASN A 187 3.64 8.95 11.15
CA ASN A 187 3.65 7.62 11.76
C ASN A 187 5.04 7.31 12.30
N ARG A 188 5.11 6.65 13.45
CA ARG A 188 6.29 5.89 13.86
C ARG A 188 6.24 4.51 13.19
N PHE A 189 7.35 4.12 12.61
CA PHE A 189 7.59 2.80 12.05
C PHE A 189 8.55 2.04 12.95
N ILE A 190 8.25 0.77 13.20
CA ILE A 190 9.20 -0.19 13.77
C ILE A 190 9.27 -1.34 12.76
N ILE A 191 10.44 -1.55 12.16
CA ILE A 191 10.61 -2.45 11.01
C ILE A 191 11.76 -3.41 11.25
N THR A 192 11.47 -4.70 11.16
CA THR A 192 12.44 -5.79 11.13
C THR A 192 12.74 -6.11 9.67
N LEU A 193 13.98 -5.87 9.26
CA LEU A 193 14.56 -6.34 8.01
C LEU A 193 15.35 -7.62 8.25
N ARG A 194 15.18 -8.59 7.35
CA ARG A 194 15.86 -9.88 7.38
C ARG A 194 16.80 -9.94 6.16
N SER A 195 18.06 -10.32 6.37
CA SER A 195 19.04 -10.49 5.30
C SER A 195 19.33 -11.98 5.04
N PRO A 196 19.64 -12.40 3.80
CA PRO A 196 20.12 -13.75 3.54
C PRO A 196 21.50 -14.01 4.17
N GLU A 197 22.28 -12.96 4.43
CA GLU A 197 23.65 -12.99 4.95
C GLU A 197 23.78 -12.14 6.23
N SER A 198 24.69 -12.50 7.13
CA SER A 198 24.90 -11.80 8.39
C SER A 198 25.51 -10.41 8.16
N PHE A 199 25.00 -9.38 8.84
CA PHE A 199 25.50 -8.02 8.68
C PHE A 199 26.91 -7.87 9.24
N SER A 200 27.87 -7.56 8.36
CA SER A 200 29.25 -7.27 8.77
C SER A 200 29.32 -5.99 9.61
N GLU A 201 30.34 -5.86 10.46
CA GLU A 201 30.58 -4.62 11.22
C GLU A 201 30.78 -3.41 10.28
N SER A 202 31.47 -3.61 9.15
CA SER A 202 31.65 -2.60 8.10
C SER A 202 30.31 -2.13 7.50
N THR A 203 29.43 -3.07 7.10
CA THR A 203 28.10 -2.77 6.56
C THR A 203 27.22 -2.08 7.60
N SER A 204 27.28 -2.55 8.85
CA SER A 204 26.53 -1.97 9.97
C SER A 204 26.97 -0.53 10.26
N LEU A 205 28.28 -0.27 10.23
CA LEU A 205 28.86 1.06 10.42
C LEU A 205 28.56 2.02 9.26
N GLU A 206 28.57 1.52 8.03
CA GLU A 206 28.22 2.29 6.83
C GLU A 206 26.75 2.74 6.86
N ILE A 207 25.82 1.81 7.14
CA ILE A 207 24.40 2.14 7.27
C ILE A 207 24.18 3.13 8.42
N ARG A 208 24.87 2.98 9.56
CA ARG A 208 24.80 3.94 10.69
C ARG A 208 25.27 5.34 10.28
N LYS A 209 26.37 5.47 9.55
CA LYS A 209 26.87 6.77 9.02
C LYS A 209 25.86 7.40 8.06
N LYS A 210 25.40 6.63 7.06
CA LYS A 210 24.42 7.13 6.07
C LYS A 210 23.10 7.54 6.73
N LEU A 211 22.70 6.85 7.81
CA LEU A 211 21.54 7.21 8.61
C LEU A 211 21.73 8.52 9.39
N GLN A 212 22.93 8.79 9.91
CA GLN A 212 23.27 10.08 10.53
C GLN A 212 23.19 11.23 9.52
N ASN A 213 23.78 11.09 8.32
CA ASN A 213 23.64 12.08 7.25
C ASN A 213 22.15 12.35 6.92
N ILE A 214 21.32 11.31 6.84
CA ILE A 214 19.88 11.42 6.58
C ILE A 214 19.10 12.09 7.73
N GLN A 215 19.63 12.15 8.96
CA GLN A 215 19.05 12.94 10.06
C GLN A 215 19.38 14.44 9.97
N GLU A 216 20.42 14.81 9.24
CA GLU A 216 20.87 16.20 9.06
C GLU A 216 20.34 16.76 7.72
N GLU A 217 20.55 16.04 6.63
CA GLU A 217 20.26 16.45 5.24
C GLU A 217 18.87 15.98 4.76
N GLY A 218 18.33 14.91 5.36
CA GLY A 218 17.14 14.20 4.88
C GLY A 218 17.46 13.12 3.82
N PHE A 219 16.42 12.47 3.28
CA PHE A 219 16.53 11.48 2.20
C PHE A 219 15.65 11.84 0.99
N TRP A 220 15.98 11.31 -0.19
CA TRP A 220 15.22 11.55 -1.42
C TRP A 220 13.80 10.99 -1.34
N ASN A 221 12.81 11.87 -1.41
CA ASN A 221 11.40 11.60 -1.12
C ASN A 221 10.65 11.01 -2.34
N PHE A 222 11.26 10.03 -3.01
CA PHE A 222 10.68 9.32 -4.13
C PHE A 222 9.34 8.67 -3.77
N PHE A 223 8.41 8.62 -4.73
CA PHE A 223 7.22 7.80 -4.60
C PHE A 223 7.60 6.32 -4.73
N SER A 224 7.39 5.54 -3.68
CA SER A 224 7.75 4.11 -3.66
C SER A 224 6.91 3.27 -4.63
N PHE A 225 7.40 2.06 -4.97
CA PHE A 225 6.74 1.13 -5.90
C PHE A 225 5.24 0.91 -5.63
N GLN A 226 4.82 0.98 -4.37
CA GLN A 226 3.42 0.83 -3.95
C GLN A 226 2.49 1.84 -4.64
N ARG A 227 2.97 3.07 -4.88
CA ARG A 227 2.23 4.13 -5.58
C ARG A 227 1.79 3.72 -6.99
N PHE A 228 2.51 2.79 -7.61
CA PHE A 228 2.28 2.34 -8.99
C PHE A 228 1.41 1.08 -9.10
N GLY A 229 0.90 0.57 -7.96
CA GLY A 229 -0.12 -0.49 -7.89
C GLY A 229 0.46 -1.91 -7.99
N THR A 230 0.79 -2.53 -6.86
CA THR A 230 1.29 -3.92 -6.81
C THR A 230 0.19 -4.96 -7.07
N PRO A 231 0.54 -6.17 -7.57
CA PRO A 231 1.86 -6.56 -8.06
C PRO A 231 2.15 -6.05 -9.49
N ARG A 232 1.11 -5.71 -10.27
CA ARG A 232 1.23 -5.53 -11.74
C ARG A 232 2.00 -4.28 -12.17
N LEU A 233 1.99 -3.23 -11.34
CA LEU A 233 2.74 -1.97 -11.46
C LEU A 233 2.45 -1.15 -12.72
N LEU A 234 1.18 -1.16 -13.13
CA LEU A 234 0.70 -0.51 -14.35
C LEU A 234 0.12 0.90 -14.12
N SER A 235 -0.05 1.38 -12.88
CA SER A 235 -0.85 2.58 -12.61
C SER A 235 -0.36 3.84 -13.34
N HIS A 236 0.97 4.06 -13.43
CA HIS A 236 1.51 5.19 -14.19
C HIS A 236 1.26 5.07 -15.69
N LYS A 237 1.36 3.86 -16.24
CA LYS A 237 1.08 3.58 -17.66
C LYS A 237 -0.41 3.77 -17.96
N LEU A 238 -1.28 3.31 -17.07
CA LEU A 238 -2.73 3.55 -17.14
C LEU A 238 -3.05 5.05 -17.09
N GLY A 239 -2.40 5.81 -16.19
CA GLY A 239 -2.47 7.26 -16.18
C GLY A 239 -2.05 7.88 -17.51
N LEU A 240 -0.91 7.46 -18.08
CA LEU A 240 -0.40 7.92 -19.37
C LEU A 240 -1.40 7.69 -20.53
N TYR A 241 -1.96 6.49 -20.67
CA TYR A 241 -2.98 6.22 -21.69
C TYR A 241 -4.22 7.12 -21.52
N ILE A 242 -4.64 7.37 -20.28
CA ILE A 242 -5.81 8.19 -19.96
C ILE A 242 -5.58 9.68 -20.27
N ILE A 243 -4.42 10.25 -19.91
CA ILE A 243 -4.10 11.66 -20.21
C ILE A 243 -3.78 11.90 -21.70
N LYS A 244 -3.41 10.85 -22.45
CA LYS A 244 -3.32 10.88 -23.93
C LYS A 244 -4.66 10.64 -24.63
N GLY A 245 -5.75 10.47 -23.87
CA GLY A 245 -7.09 10.23 -24.40
C GLY A 245 -7.30 8.84 -25.02
N ASN A 246 -6.33 7.94 -24.94
CA ASN A 246 -6.40 6.60 -25.49
C ASN A 246 -7.08 5.65 -24.49
N PHE A 247 -8.40 5.81 -24.37
CA PHE A 247 -9.21 5.09 -23.39
C PHE A 247 -9.30 3.59 -23.66
N GLU A 248 -9.40 3.16 -24.93
CA GLU A 248 -9.32 1.73 -25.28
C GLU A 248 -7.97 1.14 -24.85
N GLY A 249 -6.85 1.83 -25.12
CA GLY A 249 -5.52 1.40 -24.68
C GLY A 249 -5.39 1.31 -23.16
N ALA A 250 -6.01 2.23 -22.40
CA ALA A 250 -6.05 2.14 -20.94
C ALA A 250 -6.85 0.92 -20.46
N VAL A 251 -8.05 0.68 -21.01
CA VAL A 251 -8.88 -0.47 -20.63
C VAL A 251 -8.19 -1.79 -21.01
N ARG A 252 -7.61 -1.89 -22.22
CA ARG A 252 -6.87 -3.08 -22.68
C ARG A 252 -5.63 -3.35 -21.84
N LEU A 253 -4.84 -2.33 -21.52
CA LEU A 253 -3.71 -2.44 -20.61
C LEU A 253 -4.15 -2.94 -19.23
N PHE A 254 -5.28 -2.48 -18.70
CA PHE A 254 -5.78 -2.96 -17.42
C PHE A 254 -6.30 -4.41 -17.50
N LEU A 255 -7.16 -4.72 -18.47
CA LEU A 255 -7.82 -6.01 -18.59
C LEU A 255 -6.87 -7.15 -19.02
N ALA A 256 -5.96 -6.91 -19.96
CA ALA A 256 -5.31 -7.97 -20.74
C ALA A 256 -3.76 -8.05 -20.63
N HIS A 257 -3.09 -7.03 -20.06
CA HIS A 257 -1.62 -7.04 -19.97
C HIS A 257 -1.08 -8.04 -18.95
N GLN A 258 -0.14 -8.88 -19.36
CA GLN A 258 0.50 -9.89 -18.52
C GLN A 258 1.73 -9.30 -17.81
N SER A 259 1.59 -8.85 -16.55
CA SER A 259 2.72 -8.26 -15.81
C SER A 259 3.62 -9.34 -15.20
N GLN A 260 4.95 -9.19 -15.24
CA GLN A 260 5.89 -10.21 -14.78
C GLN A 260 5.66 -10.65 -13.31
N ARG A 261 5.29 -9.73 -12.42
CA ARG A 261 5.02 -9.99 -10.99
C ARG A 261 3.61 -10.56 -10.69
N GLU A 262 2.76 -10.73 -11.70
CA GLU A 262 1.41 -11.33 -11.59
C GLU A 262 1.51 -12.88 -11.56
N LEU A 263 0.63 -13.57 -10.84
CA LEU A 263 0.59 -15.05 -10.83
C LEU A 263 0.48 -15.62 -12.27
N PRO A 264 1.25 -16.65 -12.68
CA PRO A 264 1.16 -17.22 -14.03
C PRO A 264 -0.25 -17.71 -14.42
N TYR A 265 -1.03 -18.20 -13.45
CA TYR A 265 -2.44 -18.51 -13.62
C TYR A 265 -3.26 -17.29 -14.08
N PHE A 266 -3.09 -16.14 -13.40
CA PHE A 266 -3.74 -14.91 -13.82
C PHE A 266 -3.17 -14.37 -15.14
N LYS A 267 -1.86 -14.52 -15.42
CA LYS A 267 -1.29 -14.21 -16.75
C LYS A 267 -1.98 -15.00 -17.87
N HIS A 268 -2.34 -16.26 -17.63
CA HIS A 268 -3.10 -17.06 -18.61
C HIS A 268 -4.51 -16.48 -18.85
N ILE A 269 -5.23 -16.08 -17.79
CA ILE A 269 -6.52 -15.37 -17.92
C ILE A 269 -6.36 -14.04 -18.67
N ARG A 270 -5.35 -13.22 -18.33
CA ARG A 270 -5.01 -11.98 -19.04
C ARG A 270 -4.77 -12.22 -20.52
N LYS A 271 -4.06 -13.30 -20.89
CA LYS A 271 -3.85 -13.69 -22.29
C LYS A 271 -5.17 -14.06 -22.98
N ASN A 272 -6.00 -14.89 -22.34
CA ASN A 272 -7.27 -15.31 -22.93
C ASN A 272 -8.23 -14.12 -23.15
N ILE A 273 -8.13 -13.06 -22.34
CA ILE A 273 -8.84 -11.79 -22.52
C ILE A 273 -8.30 -10.97 -23.71
N GLU A 274 -6.98 -10.99 -23.96
CA GLU A 274 -6.37 -10.39 -25.16
C GLU A 274 -6.80 -11.14 -26.43
N ASP A 275 -6.76 -12.48 -26.38
CA ASP A 275 -7.13 -13.38 -27.49
C ASP A 275 -8.63 -13.27 -27.87
N HIS A 276 -9.49 -12.79 -26.95
CA HIS A 276 -10.93 -12.55 -27.15
C HIS A 276 -11.31 -11.06 -27.05
N TRP A 277 -10.39 -10.13 -27.38
CA TRP A 277 -10.63 -8.69 -27.24
C TRP A 277 -11.94 -8.24 -27.92
N ARG A 278 -12.74 -7.46 -27.19
CA ARG A 278 -14.11 -7.00 -27.54
C ARG A 278 -15.23 -8.05 -27.53
N ASP A 279 -14.95 -9.34 -27.27
CA ASP A 279 -16.01 -10.28 -26.85
C ASP A 279 -16.25 -10.15 -25.34
N TRP A 280 -17.05 -9.15 -24.97
CA TRP A 280 -17.33 -8.83 -23.57
C TRP A 280 -18.07 -9.94 -22.82
N ALA A 281 -18.81 -10.81 -23.52
CA ALA A 281 -19.49 -11.95 -22.91
C ALA A 281 -18.48 -13.05 -22.52
N THR A 282 -17.59 -13.45 -23.43
CA THR A 282 -16.53 -14.42 -23.13
C THR A 282 -15.54 -13.87 -22.10
N ILE A 283 -15.15 -12.59 -22.22
CA ILE A 283 -14.29 -11.92 -21.24
C ILE A 283 -14.94 -11.93 -19.85
N ARG A 284 -16.25 -11.69 -19.73
CA ARG A 284 -16.95 -11.77 -18.45
C ARG A 284 -16.89 -13.19 -17.86
N THR A 285 -17.17 -14.22 -18.64
CA THR A 285 -17.09 -15.62 -18.16
C THR A 285 -15.69 -16.05 -17.73
N LEU A 286 -14.62 -15.44 -18.28
CA LEU A 286 -13.25 -15.63 -17.78
C LEU A 286 -12.97 -14.96 -16.42
N LEU A 287 -13.76 -13.95 -16.03
CA LEU A 287 -13.62 -13.19 -14.78
C LEU A 287 -14.61 -13.65 -13.68
N ASP A 288 -15.78 -14.16 -14.06
CA ASP A 288 -16.86 -14.60 -13.16
C ASP A 288 -16.43 -15.58 -12.02
N PRO A 289 -15.42 -16.47 -12.18
CA PRO A 289 -14.94 -17.32 -11.08
C PRO A 289 -14.16 -16.59 -9.98
N PHE A 290 -13.71 -15.36 -10.23
CA PHE A 290 -12.92 -14.55 -9.28
C PHE A 290 -13.49 -13.12 -9.11
N PRO A 291 -14.75 -12.95 -8.67
CA PRO A 291 -15.41 -11.66 -8.65
C PRO A 291 -14.84 -10.68 -7.61
N TYR A 292 -14.14 -11.16 -6.58
CA TYR A 292 -13.35 -10.32 -5.69
C TYR A 292 -12.02 -9.93 -6.36
N HIS A 293 -11.25 -10.91 -6.87
CA HIS A 293 -9.96 -10.63 -7.52
C HIS A 293 -10.10 -9.71 -8.74
N PHE A 294 -11.18 -9.83 -9.52
CA PHE A 294 -11.46 -9.08 -10.74
C PHE A 294 -12.58 -8.05 -10.60
N SER A 295 -12.91 -7.65 -9.37
CA SER A 295 -13.94 -6.66 -8.99
C SER A 295 -13.95 -5.32 -9.74
N LEU A 296 -12.80 -4.85 -10.23
CA LEU A 296 -12.67 -3.63 -11.05
C LEU A 296 -12.86 -3.96 -12.54
N GLU A 297 -12.22 -5.04 -13.00
CA GLU A 297 -12.29 -5.55 -14.36
C GLU A 297 -13.74 -5.87 -14.76
N LEU A 298 -14.49 -6.55 -13.90
CA LEU A 298 -15.91 -6.85 -14.08
C LEU A 298 -16.77 -5.58 -14.25
N LYS A 299 -16.42 -4.46 -13.59
CA LYS A 299 -17.16 -3.19 -13.79
C LYS A 299 -16.95 -2.61 -15.18
N LEU A 300 -15.70 -2.61 -15.66
CA LEU A 300 -15.39 -2.18 -17.03
C LEU A 300 -16.09 -3.08 -18.05
N VAL A 301 -16.01 -4.40 -17.85
CA VAL A 301 -16.57 -5.39 -18.79
C VAL A 301 -18.09 -5.36 -18.79
N ASN A 302 -18.76 -5.21 -17.65
CA ASN A 302 -20.22 -5.06 -17.61
C ASN A 302 -20.69 -3.79 -18.34
N HIS A 303 -20.01 -2.64 -18.14
CA HIS A 303 -20.31 -1.41 -18.90
C HIS A 303 -20.14 -1.63 -20.41
N LEU A 304 -19.05 -2.27 -20.83
CA LEU A 304 -18.77 -2.52 -22.24
C LEU A 304 -19.68 -3.61 -22.85
N GLN A 305 -20.19 -4.55 -22.05
CA GLN A 305 -21.21 -5.52 -22.49
C GLN A 305 -22.53 -4.82 -22.89
N GLU A 306 -22.84 -3.68 -22.27
CA GLU A 306 -24.00 -2.84 -22.60
C GLU A 306 -23.65 -1.76 -23.66
N HIS A 307 -22.42 -1.24 -23.65
CA HIS A 307 -21.95 -0.12 -24.47
C HIS A 307 -20.55 -0.39 -25.06
N SER A 308 -20.46 -1.22 -26.12
CA SER A 308 -19.22 -1.89 -26.58
C SER A 308 -18.02 -1.00 -26.92
N GLU A 309 -18.24 0.25 -27.32
CA GLU A 309 -17.19 1.21 -27.69
C GLU A 309 -16.96 2.29 -26.62
N ASP A 310 -17.74 2.32 -25.54
CA ASP A 310 -17.67 3.39 -24.53
C ASP A 310 -16.62 3.11 -23.46
N PHE A 311 -15.36 3.05 -23.90
CA PHE A 311 -14.20 2.95 -23.01
C PHE A 311 -14.07 4.14 -22.06
N LEU A 312 -14.70 5.29 -22.36
CA LEU A 312 -14.69 6.46 -21.48
C LEU A 312 -15.66 6.29 -20.30
N GLY A 313 -16.92 5.94 -20.57
CA GLY A 313 -17.90 5.64 -19.52
C GLY A 313 -17.48 4.45 -18.67
N ALA A 314 -16.89 3.41 -19.29
CA ALA A 314 -16.31 2.28 -18.57
C ALA A 314 -15.28 2.75 -17.53
N LEU A 315 -14.31 3.59 -17.92
CA LEU A 315 -13.35 4.19 -16.98
C LEU A 315 -14.04 5.10 -15.93
N GLN A 316 -15.06 5.86 -16.32
CA GLN A 316 -15.83 6.70 -15.39
C GLN A 316 -16.63 5.88 -14.35
N SER A 317 -16.92 4.59 -14.59
CA SER A 317 -17.58 3.69 -13.62
C SER A 317 -16.71 3.31 -12.41
N VAL A 318 -15.38 3.53 -12.49
CA VAL A 318 -14.40 3.23 -11.43
C VAL A 318 -13.60 4.49 -11.03
N PRO A 319 -14.28 5.59 -10.63
CA PRO A 319 -13.71 6.93 -10.56
C PRO A 319 -12.51 7.03 -9.60
N ASP A 320 -12.57 6.37 -8.44
CA ASP A 320 -11.49 6.41 -7.46
C ASP A 320 -10.23 5.71 -7.97
N GLN A 321 -10.39 4.67 -8.78
CA GLN A 321 -9.29 3.91 -9.36
C GLN A 321 -8.64 4.67 -10.52
N VAL A 322 -9.41 5.31 -11.40
CA VAL A 322 -8.89 6.21 -12.44
C VAL A 322 -8.11 7.37 -11.82
N ARG A 323 -8.63 7.95 -10.73
CA ARG A 323 -7.93 9.01 -9.98
C ARG A 323 -6.58 8.54 -9.43
N LEU A 324 -6.46 7.29 -8.96
CA LEU A 324 -5.16 6.72 -8.58
C LEU A 324 -4.22 6.53 -9.78
N TRP A 325 -4.72 6.09 -10.92
CA TRP A 325 -3.88 5.88 -12.12
C TRP A 325 -3.29 7.19 -12.65
N ILE A 326 -4.10 8.25 -12.74
CA ILE A 326 -3.61 9.59 -13.13
C ILE A 326 -2.56 10.09 -12.12
N TYR A 327 -2.87 10.08 -10.82
CA TYR A 327 -1.93 10.51 -9.78
C TYR A 327 -0.68 9.61 -9.63
N ALA A 328 -0.67 8.41 -10.24
CA ALA A 328 0.51 7.57 -10.33
C ALA A 328 1.40 7.96 -11.51
N TYR A 329 0.85 8.50 -12.60
CA TYR A 329 1.68 9.09 -13.67
C TYR A 329 2.37 10.38 -13.19
N ASP A 330 1.65 11.24 -12.45
CA ASP A 330 2.24 12.43 -11.80
C ASP A 330 3.43 12.04 -10.90
N SER A 331 3.30 10.94 -10.14
CA SER A 331 4.36 10.38 -9.30
C SER A 331 5.52 9.75 -10.08
N TYR A 332 5.27 9.24 -11.29
CA TYR A 332 6.32 8.68 -12.17
C TYR A 332 7.17 9.79 -12.77
N LEU A 333 6.53 10.87 -13.24
CA LEU A 333 7.20 12.07 -13.70
C LEU A 333 7.99 12.77 -12.58
N PHE A 334 7.43 12.88 -11.38
CA PHE A 334 8.17 13.35 -10.20
C PHE A 334 9.45 12.52 -9.98
N ASN A 335 9.35 11.18 -10.01
CA ASN A 335 10.51 10.32 -9.84
C ASN A 335 11.56 10.53 -10.95
N LYS A 336 11.17 10.56 -12.24
CA LYS A 336 12.09 10.85 -13.36
C LYS A 336 12.79 12.20 -13.19
N THR A 337 12.06 13.26 -12.85
CA THR A 337 12.64 14.61 -12.68
C THR A 337 13.54 14.68 -11.45
N LEU A 338 13.18 14.05 -10.33
CA LEU A 338 14.05 14.01 -9.17
C LEU A 338 15.35 13.24 -9.46
N SER A 339 15.27 12.08 -10.12
CA SER A 339 16.45 11.33 -10.59
C SER A 339 17.34 12.14 -11.53
N ARG A 340 16.73 12.97 -12.40
CA ARG A 340 17.45 13.90 -13.27
C ARG A 340 18.16 15.00 -12.45
N CYS A 341 17.44 15.72 -11.59
CA CYS A 341 17.97 16.78 -10.74
C CYS A 341 19.13 16.31 -9.84
N ILE A 342 19.06 15.10 -9.28
CA ILE A 342 20.14 14.55 -8.44
C ILE A 342 21.40 14.27 -9.30
N ARG A 343 21.23 13.75 -10.52
CA ARG A 343 22.34 13.48 -11.46
C ARG A 343 22.99 14.76 -12.00
N GLU A 344 22.22 15.83 -12.17
CA GLU A 344 22.68 17.11 -12.71
C GLU A 344 23.14 18.10 -11.61
N GLY A 345 22.81 17.83 -10.34
CA GLY A 345 23.11 18.69 -9.19
C GLY A 345 22.11 19.83 -8.96
N GLU A 346 21.14 20.01 -9.86
CA GLU A 346 20.15 21.10 -9.83
C GLU A 346 18.91 20.73 -8.99
N VAL A 347 19.10 20.61 -7.67
CA VAL A 347 18.06 20.17 -6.72
C VAL A 347 17.28 21.36 -6.14
N SER A 348 16.01 21.49 -6.52
CA SER A 348 15.06 22.44 -5.92
C SER A 348 14.34 21.84 -4.71
N LEU A 349 14.09 22.62 -3.64
CA LEU A 349 13.49 22.16 -2.37
C LEU A 349 12.17 21.36 -2.52
N SER A 350 11.38 21.68 -3.55
CA SER A 350 10.16 20.96 -3.91
C SER A 350 9.93 21.05 -5.42
N LEU A 351 9.34 20.01 -6.01
CA LEU A 351 8.80 20.06 -7.37
C LEU A 351 7.28 20.24 -7.31
N PRO A 352 6.65 20.89 -8.31
CA PRO A 352 5.20 20.87 -8.46
C PRO A 352 4.71 19.45 -8.82
N LEU A 353 3.45 19.15 -8.54
CA LEU A 353 2.75 17.96 -9.05
C LEU A 353 1.92 18.36 -10.26
N LEU A 354 1.78 17.46 -11.24
CA LEU A 354 1.03 17.67 -12.48
C LEU A 354 -0.51 17.72 -12.29
N THR A 355 -0.99 18.11 -11.10
CA THR A 355 -2.42 18.20 -10.77
C THR A 355 -3.04 19.55 -11.16
N SER A 356 -2.38 20.34 -12.01
CA SER A 356 -2.89 21.60 -12.57
C SER A 356 -2.37 21.81 -13.99
N PHE A 357 -3.02 22.71 -14.75
CA PHE A 357 -2.62 23.05 -16.12
C PHE A 357 -1.64 24.25 -16.18
N SER A 358 -1.22 24.80 -15.03
CA SER A 358 -0.31 25.95 -14.92
C SER A 358 1.04 25.65 -15.58
N PRO A 359 1.62 26.56 -16.40
CA PRO A 359 2.97 26.39 -16.95
C PRO A 359 4.04 26.06 -15.90
N HIS A 360 3.96 26.69 -14.73
CA HIS A 360 4.86 26.41 -13.62
C HIS A 360 4.81 24.93 -13.18
N ASP A 361 3.65 24.28 -13.28
CA ASP A 361 3.44 22.94 -12.75
C ASP A 361 3.84 21.83 -13.76
N TRP A 362 3.94 22.16 -15.06
CA TRP A 362 4.32 21.19 -16.10
C TRP A 362 5.67 21.43 -16.78
N GLU A 363 6.22 22.66 -16.79
CA GLU A 363 7.51 22.96 -17.43
C GLU A 363 8.68 22.07 -16.88
N PRO A 364 8.78 21.75 -15.57
CA PRO A 364 9.82 20.83 -15.07
C PRO A 364 9.78 19.41 -15.67
N TYR A 365 8.61 19.00 -16.17
CA TYR A 365 8.32 17.67 -16.72
C TYR A 365 8.28 17.64 -18.25
N LYS A 366 8.38 18.80 -18.89
CA LYS A 366 8.14 19.01 -20.32
C LYS A 366 8.85 18.02 -21.24
N THR A 367 10.15 17.81 -21.07
CA THR A 367 10.94 16.84 -21.85
C THR A 367 10.34 15.43 -21.78
N PHE A 368 9.88 15.01 -20.60
CA PHE A 368 9.30 13.69 -20.39
C PHE A 368 7.86 13.58 -20.90
N LEU A 369 7.10 14.69 -20.86
CA LEU A 369 5.78 14.79 -21.49
C LEU A 369 5.89 14.75 -23.03
N GLU A 370 6.93 15.38 -23.59
CA GLU A 370 7.28 15.34 -25.01
C GLU A 370 7.75 13.93 -25.44
N GLU A 371 8.63 13.28 -24.68
CA GLU A 371 9.04 11.87 -24.85
C GLU A 371 7.84 10.91 -24.84
N ASP A 372 6.96 11.03 -23.83
CA ASP A 372 5.76 10.20 -23.70
C ASP A 372 4.68 10.57 -24.74
N GLY A 373 4.84 11.68 -25.47
CA GLY A 373 3.91 12.20 -26.48
C GLY A 373 2.57 12.61 -25.87
N VAL A 374 2.59 13.44 -24.83
CA VAL A 374 1.44 13.97 -24.11
C VAL A 374 1.23 15.44 -24.50
N ASP A 375 0.01 15.81 -24.92
CA ASP A 375 -0.34 17.21 -25.17
C ASP A 375 -0.12 18.06 -23.92
N ILE A 376 0.43 19.28 -24.08
CA ILE A 376 0.78 20.17 -22.96
C ILE A 376 -0.06 21.46 -23.01
N PRO A 377 -0.84 21.79 -21.96
CA PRO A 377 -1.33 20.91 -20.90
C PRO A 377 -2.51 20.05 -21.41
N SER A 378 -2.47 18.74 -21.13
CA SER A 378 -3.42 17.76 -21.67
C SER A 378 -4.86 18.17 -21.39
N ARG A 379 -5.74 18.11 -22.38
CA ARG A 379 -7.16 18.44 -22.18
C ARG A 379 -8.01 17.26 -21.72
N HIS A 380 -7.41 16.06 -21.63
CA HIS A 380 -8.12 14.84 -21.27
C HIS A 380 -8.45 14.75 -19.77
N TYR A 381 -7.72 15.45 -18.88
CA TYR A 381 -8.08 15.54 -17.46
C TYR A 381 -9.41 16.29 -17.21
N LYS A 382 -10.01 16.95 -18.22
CA LYS A 382 -11.40 17.48 -18.17
C LYS A 382 -12.48 16.39 -18.20
N LYS A 383 -12.20 15.20 -18.74
CA LYS A 383 -13.19 14.12 -18.90
C LYS A 383 -13.43 13.31 -17.62
N PHE A 384 -12.73 13.63 -16.53
CA PHE A 384 -12.79 12.91 -15.25
C PHE A 384 -12.98 13.91 -14.09
N PRO A 385 -14.21 14.44 -13.87
CA PRO A 385 -14.46 15.55 -12.94
C PRO A 385 -14.19 15.24 -11.46
N PHE A 386 -13.95 13.97 -11.13
CA PHE A 386 -13.53 13.50 -9.80
C PHE A 386 -12.01 13.61 -9.56
N VAL A 387 -11.21 13.97 -10.58
CA VAL A 387 -9.79 14.28 -10.44
C VAL A 387 -9.65 15.72 -9.95
N ARG A 388 -8.88 15.95 -8.88
CA ARG A 388 -8.75 17.28 -8.30
C ARG A 388 -7.72 18.11 -9.03
N VAL A 389 -8.20 19.20 -9.63
CA VAL A 389 -7.40 20.22 -10.28
C VAL A 389 -7.04 21.31 -9.28
N GLU A 390 -5.81 21.28 -8.81
CA GLU A 390 -5.26 22.24 -7.83
C GLU A 390 -3.73 22.20 -7.94
N SER A 391 -3.07 23.37 -7.97
CA SER A 391 -1.61 23.44 -7.94
C SER A 391 -1.11 22.99 -6.56
N ARG A 392 -0.08 22.13 -6.56
CA ARG A 392 0.49 21.50 -5.38
C ARG A 392 1.97 21.26 -5.61
N THR A 393 2.76 21.29 -4.53
CA THR A 393 4.16 20.87 -4.55
C THR A 393 4.36 19.62 -3.69
N TRP A 394 5.48 18.93 -3.93
CA TRP A 394 5.96 17.80 -3.14
C TRP A 394 7.44 18.04 -2.80
N PRO A 395 7.85 17.95 -1.53
CA PRO A 395 9.24 18.21 -1.13
C PRO A 395 10.15 17.10 -1.68
N VAL A 396 11.32 17.46 -2.21
CA VAL A 396 12.25 16.47 -2.80
C VAL A 396 13.09 15.75 -1.75
N LEU A 397 13.39 16.43 -0.64
CA LEU A 397 14.05 15.88 0.53
C LEU A 397 13.02 15.71 1.64
N GLN A 398 13.11 14.61 2.35
CA GLN A 398 12.28 14.29 3.51
C GLN A 398 13.17 14.05 4.73
N GLN A 399 12.93 14.81 5.79
CA GLN A 399 13.55 14.58 7.09
C GLN A 399 12.94 13.37 7.78
N ALA A 400 13.77 12.60 8.50
CA ALA A 400 13.38 11.40 9.26
C ALA A 400 13.83 11.50 10.72
N GLU A 401 12.91 11.31 11.66
CA GLU A 401 13.21 11.29 13.09
C GLU A 401 13.62 9.86 13.48
N ILE A 402 14.93 9.58 13.56
CA ILE A 402 15.44 8.25 13.89
C ILE A 402 15.50 8.08 15.41
N HIS A 403 14.83 7.06 15.93
CA HIS A 403 14.80 6.74 17.37
C HIS A 403 15.86 5.72 17.76
N ASN A 404 16.05 4.65 16.96
CA ASN A 404 16.98 3.56 17.25
C ASN A 404 17.26 2.70 16.00
N LEU A 405 18.45 2.08 15.94
CA LEU A 405 18.84 1.06 14.96
C LEU A 405 19.70 -0.02 15.62
N ILE A 406 19.20 -1.27 15.60
CA ILE A 406 19.90 -2.46 16.08
C ILE A 406 20.26 -3.35 14.89
N PHE A 407 21.47 -3.91 14.92
CA PHE A 407 21.88 -5.04 14.07
C PHE A 407 22.14 -6.25 14.96
N GLN A 408 21.71 -7.44 14.54
CA GLN A 408 22.00 -8.70 15.20
C GLN A 408 22.01 -9.82 14.16
N ASP A 409 23.21 -10.34 13.84
CA ASP A 409 23.40 -11.37 12.81
C ASP A 409 22.71 -10.99 11.48
N LYS A 410 21.69 -11.74 11.04
CA LYS A 410 20.91 -11.47 9.81
C LYS A 410 19.79 -10.44 9.96
N LEU A 411 19.65 -9.79 11.12
CA LEU A 411 18.56 -8.86 11.41
C LEU A 411 19.04 -7.42 11.51
N ALA A 412 18.26 -6.51 10.91
CA ALA A 412 18.37 -5.07 11.11
C ALA A 412 17.01 -4.53 11.56
N ILE A 413 16.94 -3.92 12.75
CA ILE A 413 15.69 -3.43 13.34
C ILE A 413 15.76 -1.92 13.49
N PHE A 414 14.89 -1.25 12.74
CA PHE A 414 14.78 0.22 12.67
C PHE A 414 13.59 0.72 13.48
N SER A 415 13.75 1.86 14.15
CA SER A 415 12.66 2.63 14.75
C SER A 415 12.80 4.10 14.36
N PHE A 416 11.81 4.67 13.67
CA PHE A 416 11.84 6.05 13.18
C PHE A 416 10.43 6.64 12.97
N SER A 417 10.29 7.97 12.97
CA SER A 417 9.08 8.64 12.50
C SER A 417 9.27 9.26 11.12
N LEU A 418 8.22 9.21 10.29
CA LEU A 418 8.07 10.05 9.10
C LEU A 418 6.76 10.84 9.17
N PRO A 419 6.68 12.05 8.59
CA PRO A 419 5.43 12.78 8.49
C PRO A 419 4.45 12.12 7.50
N LYS A 420 3.22 12.62 7.44
CA LYS A 420 2.21 12.14 6.51
C LYS A 420 2.63 12.35 5.05
N GLY A 421 2.39 11.34 4.21
CA GLY A 421 2.68 11.36 2.77
C GLY A 421 3.98 10.64 2.40
N SER A 422 4.96 10.58 3.30
CA SER A 422 6.21 9.85 3.11
C SER A 422 6.02 8.33 3.23
N TYR A 423 6.86 7.55 2.55
CA TYR A 423 6.85 6.08 2.62
C TYR A 423 8.08 5.56 3.35
N ALA A 424 7.91 4.64 4.30
CA ALA A 424 9.04 3.98 4.98
C ALA A 424 9.96 3.23 4.01
N THR A 425 9.41 2.65 2.94
CA THR A 425 10.20 2.02 1.86
C THR A 425 11.11 3.02 1.13
N SER A 426 10.71 4.30 0.98
CA SER A 426 11.55 5.34 0.38
C SER A 426 12.72 5.76 1.27
N LEU A 427 12.61 5.60 2.59
CA LEU A 427 13.78 5.69 3.49
C LEU A 427 14.65 4.44 3.34
N LEU A 428 14.07 3.24 3.48
CA LEU A 428 14.83 1.99 3.56
C LEU A 428 15.58 1.62 2.27
N MET A 429 15.10 2.04 1.09
CA MET A 429 15.82 1.86 -0.18
C MET A 429 17.16 2.62 -0.26
N ASN A 430 17.47 3.51 0.68
CA ASN A 430 18.80 4.12 0.78
C ASN A 430 19.84 3.18 1.41
N PHE A 431 19.42 2.07 2.02
CA PHE A 431 20.29 1.16 2.79
C PHE A 431 20.22 -0.30 2.31
N PHE A 432 19.14 -0.69 1.62
CA PHE A 432 18.90 -2.09 1.24
C PHE A 432 18.28 -2.22 -0.16
N THR A 433 18.70 -3.26 -0.88
CA THR A 433 17.92 -3.83 -1.99
C THR A 433 16.70 -4.53 -1.38
N LEU A 434 15.53 -3.90 -1.44
CA LEU A 434 14.34 -4.42 -0.75
C LEU A 434 13.78 -5.67 -1.43
N ALA A 435 13.34 -6.64 -0.62
CA ALA A 435 12.67 -7.85 -1.10
C ALA A 435 11.40 -8.15 -0.28
N SER A 436 10.39 -8.77 -0.89
CA SER A 436 9.20 -9.25 -0.16
C SER A 436 8.40 -10.30 -0.94
N GLY A 437 7.48 -10.96 -0.24
CA GLY A 437 6.52 -11.89 -0.85
C GLY A 437 7.00 -13.33 -0.92
N ILE A 438 6.22 -14.16 -1.63
CA ILE A 438 6.43 -15.61 -1.74
C ILE A 438 6.74 -15.96 -3.21
N PRO A 439 7.74 -16.82 -3.50
CA PRO A 439 8.63 -17.51 -2.57
C PRO A 439 9.57 -16.56 -1.82
N VAL A 440 9.98 -16.97 -0.62
CA VAL A 440 10.91 -16.21 0.22
C VAL A 440 12.32 -16.31 -0.38
N VAL A 441 13.15 -15.26 -0.21
CA VAL A 441 14.55 -15.29 -0.65
C VAL A 441 15.32 -16.35 0.16
N PRO A 442 16.15 -17.21 -0.45
CA PRO A 442 16.92 -18.21 0.27
C PRO A 442 17.81 -17.60 1.37
N GLY A 443 17.94 -18.29 2.51
CA GLY A 443 18.78 -17.88 3.64
C GLY A 443 18.16 -16.91 4.65
N ILE A 444 16.94 -16.41 4.39
CA ILE A 444 16.14 -15.60 5.32
C ILE A 444 15.68 -16.46 6.52
N SER A 445 15.90 -16.00 7.75
CA SER A 445 15.40 -16.69 8.95
C SER A 445 13.87 -16.67 9.04
N PRO A 446 13.21 -17.81 9.31
CA PRO A 446 11.76 -17.91 9.55
C PRO A 446 11.33 -17.50 10.97
N GLU A 447 12.26 -17.16 11.88
CA GLU A 447 11.95 -16.92 13.30
C GLU A 447 11.11 -15.65 13.52
N GLN A 448 10.16 -15.69 14.45
CA GLN A 448 9.40 -14.50 14.83
C GLN A 448 10.21 -13.63 15.81
N ILE A 449 10.25 -12.32 15.55
CA ILE A 449 11.14 -11.37 16.25
C ILE A 449 10.30 -10.40 17.08
N ASP A 450 10.54 -10.33 18.40
CA ASP A 450 9.96 -9.28 19.25
C ASP A 450 10.77 -7.99 19.12
N ALA A 451 10.52 -7.28 18.02
CA ALA A 451 11.22 -6.03 17.69
C ALA A 451 11.07 -4.96 18.79
N LYS A 452 9.91 -4.90 19.48
CA LYS A 452 9.72 -3.94 20.57
C LYS A 452 10.52 -4.33 21.81
N ASN A 453 10.67 -5.62 22.12
CA ASN A 453 11.54 -6.05 23.20
C ASN A 453 13.02 -5.76 22.93
N MET A 454 13.51 -6.08 21.74
CA MET A 454 14.90 -5.81 21.34
C MET A 454 15.23 -4.31 21.37
N LEU A 455 14.27 -3.44 20.99
CA LEU A 455 14.43 -1.98 21.02
C LEU A 455 14.21 -1.35 22.41
N GLY A 456 13.87 -2.11 23.45
CA GLY A 456 13.53 -1.59 24.78
C GLY A 456 12.16 -0.89 24.89
N LEU A 457 11.26 -1.13 23.93
CA LEU A 457 9.96 -0.50 23.76
C LEU A 457 8.78 -1.35 24.28
N GLY A 458 9.02 -2.31 25.17
CA GLY A 458 8.01 -3.22 25.73
C GLY A 458 8.17 -4.67 25.22
N SER A 459 7.07 -5.27 24.77
CA SER A 459 7.06 -6.58 24.10
C SER A 459 5.85 -6.66 23.17
N LEU A 460 6.03 -7.25 21.99
CA LEU A 460 4.95 -7.54 21.06
C LEU A 460 4.02 -8.65 21.56
N ARG A 461 4.50 -9.56 22.42
CA ARG A 461 3.84 -10.82 22.75
C ARG A 461 2.36 -10.68 23.15
N PRO A 462 1.95 -9.79 24.09
CA PRO A 462 0.54 -9.67 24.46
C PRO A 462 -0.36 -9.27 23.28
N THR A 463 0.13 -8.42 22.38
CA THR A 463 -0.58 -8.01 21.16
C THR A 463 -0.64 -9.14 20.13
N LEU A 464 0.42 -9.95 20.01
CA LEU A 464 0.46 -11.11 19.11
C LEU A 464 -0.44 -12.26 19.60
N ASP A 465 -0.48 -12.51 20.92
CA ASP A 465 -1.41 -13.46 21.54
C ASP A 465 -2.87 -13.09 21.22
N ARG A 466 -3.20 -11.78 21.20
CA ARG A 466 -4.51 -11.23 20.76
C ARG A 466 -4.85 -11.51 19.29
N PHE A 467 -3.88 -11.92 18.48
CA PHE A 467 -4.01 -12.17 17.03
C PHE A 467 -3.57 -13.58 16.60
N GLN A 468 -3.37 -14.51 17.55
CA GLN A 468 -2.73 -15.81 17.31
C GLN A 468 -3.32 -16.59 16.12
N LYS A 469 -4.65 -16.61 15.96
CA LYS A 469 -5.33 -17.26 14.82
C LYS A 469 -4.82 -16.80 13.45
N VAL A 470 -4.61 -15.49 13.27
CA VAL A 470 -4.14 -14.90 12.01
C VAL A 470 -2.65 -15.20 11.78
N LEU A 471 -1.87 -15.25 12.86
CA LEU A 471 -0.47 -15.63 12.83
C LEU A 471 -0.30 -17.11 12.46
N THR A 472 -1.07 -18.02 13.06
CA THR A 472 -1.02 -19.45 12.74
C THR A 472 -1.45 -19.77 11.31
N LEU A 473 -2.38 -19.03 10.72
CA LEU A 473 -2.64 -19.14 9.27
C LEU A 473 -1.42 -18.70 8.44
N ARG A 474 -0.70 -17.66 8.86
CA ARG A 474 0.53 -17.18 8.19
C ARG A 474 1.72 -18.14 8.39
N GLU A 475 1.84 -18.76 9.56
CA GLU A 475 2.83 -19.80 9.86
C GLU A 475 2.62 -21.01 8.95
N ASN A 476 1.39 -21.53 8.85
CA ASN A 476 1.05 -22.65 7.96
C ASN A 476 1.27 -22.34 6.46
N ASP A 477 1.02 -21.10 6.03
CA ASP A 477 1.36 -20.62 4.68
C ASP A 477 2.88 -20.61 4.44
N LEU A 478 3.69 -20.32 5.47
CA LEU A 478 5.15 -20.22 5.36
C LEU A 478 5.87 -21.56 5.50
N SER A 479 5.45 -22.47 6.39
CA SER A 479 6.11 -23.78 6.54
C SER A 479 6.17 -24.53 5.20
N ARG A 480 5.08 -24.51 4.44
CA ARG A 480 4.98 -25.12 3.09
C ARG A 480 5.94 -24.53 2.05
N GLU A 481 6.47 -23.32 2.29
CA GLU A 481 7.36 -22.59 1.38
C GLU A 481 8.80 -22.55 1.94
N PHE A 482 9.06 -23.17 3.11
CA PHE A 482 10.38 -23.47 3.67
C PHE A 482 10.68 -24.99 3.71
N GLU A 483 9.66 -25.84 3.55
CA GLU A 483 9.75 -27.30 3.38
C GLU A 483 9.91 -27.74 1.91
N ALA A 484 9.83 -26.80 0.96
CA ALA A 484 9.86 -27.01 -0.49
C ALA A 484 11.10 -26.40 -1.15
#